data_AF-A0A5N6VMC3-F1
#
_entry.id   AF-A0A5N6VMC3-F1
#
_cell.length_a   1.000
_cell.length_b   1.000
_cell.length_c   1.000
_cell.angle_alpha   90.00
_cell.angle_beta   90.00
_cell.angle_gamma   90.00
#
_symmetry.space_group_name_H-M   'P 1'
#
loop_
_entity.id
_entity.type
_entity.pdbx_description
1 polymer ?
#
loop_
_entity_poly.entity_id
_entity_poly.type
_entity_poly.pdbx_seq_one_letter_code
_entity_poly.pdbx_strand_id
1 'polypeptide(L)'
;MSPVNSLWFKWKSLRLPWRKSFLVGTDLSGNTFWEFKDALNAARYRRIVKFNPKTHYADVQVSPQWHQWLRYVRAEPPSVQEQQQDVLRQIQIKQLARLADERWASKPSYLDMPQNKQPEPATQTTDATTNASAQANNAHENTAPTPEPKETDHVETPATKNDPWAAARGAPSQDWQPQSWTPKPSQR
;
A
#
# COMPACT_ATOMS: atom_id res chain seq x y z
N MET A 1 -5.83 34.14 -6.45
CA MET A 1 -4.74 35.01 -5.97
C MET A 1 -3.93 34.22 -4.95
N SER A 2 -2.75 33.71 -5.30
CA SER A 2 -1.92 32.92 -4.38
C SER A 2 -1.40 33.81 -3.24
N PRO A 3 -1.55 33.42 -1.96
CA PRO A 3 -1.20 34.26 -0.81
C PRO A 3 0.32 34.40 -0.59
N VAL A 4 1.15 33.70 -1.35
CA VAL A 4 2.56 33.43 -0.98
C VAL A 4 3.50 34.64 -1.16
N ASN A 5 3.05 35.75 -1.76
CA ASN A 5 3.89 36.94 -1.98
C ASN A 5 3.40 38.21 -1.27
N SER A 6 2.65 38.10 -0.16
CA SER A 6 2.33 39.30 0.61
C SER A 6 3.50 39.67 1.55
N LEU A 7 4.04 40.89 1.38
CA LEU A 7 4.98 41.51 2.33
C LEU A 7 4.44 41.46 3.76
N TRP A 8 3.11 41.50 3.91
CA TRP A 8 2.43 41.35 5.19
C TRP A 8 2.71 39.98 5.84
N PHE A 9 2.66 38.87 5.09
CA PHE A 9 2.97 37.54 5.64
C PHE A 9 4.44 37.43 6.04
N LYS A 10 5.35 37.96 5.21
CA LYS A 10 6.80 38.03 5.54
C LYS A 10 7.04 38.84 6.81
N TRP A 11 6.40 40.00 6.94
CA TRP A 11 6.48 40.80 8.16
C TRP A 11 5.83 40.09 9.37
N LYS A 12 4.77 39.32 9.14
CA LYS A 12 4.11 38.58 10.20
C LYS A 12 4.90 37.35 10.67
N SER A 13 5.77 36.78 9.85
CA SER A 13 6.60 35.63 10.22
C SER A 13 7.88 35.99 10.99
N LEU A 14 8.31 37.25 10.95
CA LEU A 14 9.48 37.70 11.71
C LEU A 14 9.28 37.52 13.24
N ARG A 15 10.25 36.86 13.87
CA ARG A 15 10.34 36.65 15.33
C ARG A 15 11.03 37.83 15.99
N LEU A 16 10.24 38.85 16.32
CA LEU A 16 10.71 40.06 17.01
C LEU A 16 10.53 39.91 18.53
N PRO A 17 11.45 40.44 19.37
CA PRO A 17 11.45 40.17 20.81
C PRO A 17 10.21 40.69 21.57
N TRP A 18 9.55 41.74 21.07
CA TRP A 18 8.31 42.28 21.65
C TRP A 18 7.03 41.56 21.17
N ARG A 19 7.15 40.65 20.21
CA ARG A 19 6.00 40.03 19.56
C ARG A 19 5.68 38.68 20.19
N LYS A 20 4.45 38.53 20.67
CA LYS A 20 3.97 37.30 21.33
C LYS A 20 3.46 36.23 20.37
N SER A 21 3.06 36.60 19.15
CA SER A 21 2.54 35.69 18.11
C SER A 21 3.16 35.98 16.74
N PHE A 22 3.55 34.92 16.04
CA PHE A 22 4.15 35.02 14.72
C PHE A 22 3.55 33.97 13.79
N LEU A 23 3.51 34.34 12.50
CA LEU A 23 3.05 33.46 11.44
C LEU A 23 4.14 32.44 11.13
N VAL A 24 3.79 31.16 11.14
CA VAL A 24 4.73 30.08 10.84
C VAL A 24 4.63 29.68 9.38
N GLY A 25 3.41 29.61 8.84
CA GLY A 25 3.20 29.29 7.44
C GLY A 25 1.74 29.33 7.04
N THR A 26 1.50 28.92 5.80
CA THR A 26 0.17 28.85 5.20
C THR A 26 0.01 27.51 4.48
N ASP A 27 -1.21 27.02 4.37
CA ASP A 27 -1.51 25.88 3.51
C ASP A 27 -1.93 26.31 2.09
N LEU A 28 -2.11 25.32 1.22
CA LEU A 28 -2.63 25.51 -0.14
C LEU A 28 -4.09 25.99 -0.15
N SER A 29 -4.84 25.75 0.92
CA SER A 29 -6.24 26.16 1.10
C SER A 29 -6.39 27.63 1.55
N GLY A 30 -5.30 28.29 1.94
CA GLY A 30 -5.27 29.67 2.41
C GLY A 30 -5.46 29.83 3.93
N ASN A 31 -5.46 28.74 4.68
CA ASN A 31 -5.39 28.79 6.14
C ASN A 31 -3.99 29.25 6.57
N THR A 32 -3.95 29.98 7.68
CA THR A 32 -2.71 30.53 8.24
C THR A 32 -2.41 29.89 9.58
N PHE A 33 -1.15 29.51 9.79
CA PHE A 33 -0.71 28.80 10.97
C PHE A 33 0.18 29.70 11.81
N TRP A 34 -0.12 29.76 13.10
CA TRP A 34 0.47 30.70 14.02
C TRP A 34 1.02 29.98 15.23
N GLU A 35 2.09 30.52 15.77
CA GLU A 35 2.68 30.09 17.02
C GLU A 35 2.80 31.29 17.96
N PHE A 36 2.48 31.10 19.23
CA PHE A 36 2.45 32.17 20.23
C PHE A 36 2.76 31.67 21.64
N LYS A 37 3.23 32.57 22.52
CA LYS A 37 3.36 32.24 23.95
C LYS A 37 2.05 32.50 24.67
N ASP A 38 1.60 31.53 25.45
CA ASP A 38 0.47 31.73 26.37
C ASP A 38 0.91 32.55 27.57
N ALA A 39 0.03 33.40 28.08
CA ALA A 39 0.28 34.16 29.31
C ALA A 39 0.31 33.23 30.53
N LEU A 40 -0.53 32.19 30.54
CA LEU A 40 -0.64 31.25 31.66
C LEU A 40 0.44 30.17 31.63
N ASN A 41 0.97 29.83 30.45
CA ASN A 41 1.98 28.79 30.28
C ASN A 41 3.08 29.28 29.33
N ALA A 42 3.97 30.13 29.86
CA ALA A 42 5.03 30.76 29.09
C ALA A 42 6.19 29.80 28.71
N ALA A 43 6.24 28.61 29.31
CA ALA A 43 7.28 27.62 29.06
C ALA A 43 7.18 26.99 27.66
N ARG A 44 5.99 26.99 27.06
CA ARG A 44 5.74 26.33 25.78
C ARG A 44 5.01 27.24 24.80
N TYR A 45 5.46 27.20 23.55
CA TYR A 45 4.75 27.84 22.46
C TYR A 45 3.47 27.06 22.11
N ARG A 46 2.34 27.77 22.02
CA ARG A 46 1.07 27.24 21.54
C ARG A 46 0.93 27.46 20.04
N ARG A 47 0.39 26.46 19.34
CA ARG A 47 0.14 26.46 17.89
C ARG A 47 -1.37 26.59 17.63
N ILE A 48 -1.76 27.41 16.66
CA ILE A 48 -3.16 27.63 16.27
C ILE A 48 -3.30 27.83 14.77
N VAL A 49 -4.42 27.37 14.21
CA VAL A 49 -4.83 27.64 12.83
C VAL A 49 -5.85 28.77 12.79
N LYS A 50 -5.69 29.69 11.85
CA LYS A 50 -6.66 30.73 11.52
C LYS A 50 -7.12 30.53 10.09
N PHE A 51 -8.41 30.30 9.94
CA PHE A 51 -9.10 30.10 8.67
C PHE A 51 -10.10 31.25 8.45
N ASN A 52 -10.85 31.19 7.36
CA ASN A 52 -11.83 32.22 7.02
C ASN A 52 -12.96 32.28 8.08
N PRO A 53 -13.27 33.43 8.70
CA PRO A 53 -14.32 33.50 9.72
C PRO A 53 -15.72 33.13 9.19
N LYS A 54 -15.93 33.12 7.86
CA LYS A 54 -17.19 32.72 7.24
C LYS A 54 -17.37 31.20 7.11
N THR A 55 -16.29 30.42 7.17
CA THR A 55 -16.37 28.96 7.06
C THR A 55 -16.71 28.34 8.40
N HIS A 56 -17.66 27.41 8.42
CA HIS A 56 -18.03 26.69 9.64
C HIS A 56 -16.87 25.78 10.10
N TYR A 57 -16.69 25.65 11.42
CA TYR A 57 -15.56 24.91 12.01
C TYR A 57 -15.45 23.46 11.51
N ALA A 58 -16.58 22.79 11.28
CA ALA A 58 -16.58 21.39 10.81
C ALA A 58 -16.09 21.25 9.35
N ASP A 59 -16.18 22.31 8.56
CA ASP A 59 -15.83 22.28 7.14
C ASP A 59 -14.37 22.66 6.90
N VAL A 60 -13.66 23.11 7.94
CA VAL A 60 -12.26 23.53 7.84
C VAL A 60 -11.38 22.33 7.57
N GLN A 61 -10.98 22.18 6.31
CA GLN A 61 -10.05 21.15 5.89
C GLN A 61 -8.61 21.61 6.18
N VAL A 62 -7.91 20.83 7.01
CA VAL A 62 -6.48 21.03 7.30
C VAL A 62 -5.73 19.78 6.88
N SER A 63 -4.62 19.95 6.16
CA SER A 63 -3.82 18.78 5.71
C SER A 63 -3.31 17.95 6.90
N PRO A 64 -3.06 16.63 6.74
CA PRO A 64 -2.50 15.80 7.80
C PRO A 64 -1.13 16.28 8.31
N GLN A 65 -0.30 16.84 7.42
CA GLN A 65 1.01 17.38 7.79
C GLN A 65 0.88 18.58 8.74
N TRP A 66 -0.04 19.50 8.44
CA TRP A 66 -0.35 20.62 9.32
C TRP A 66 -0.99 20.17 10.63
N HIS A 67 -1.82 19.11 10.62
CA HIS A 67 -2.35 18.51 11.85
C HIS A 67 -1.25 17.95 12.76
N GLN A 68 -0.27 17.24 12.21
CA GLN A 68 0.87 16.73 12.98
C GLN A 68 1.64 17.87 13.64
N TRP A 69 1.85 18.96 12.91
CA TRP A 69 2.49 20.15 13.45
C TRP A 69 1.64 20.81 14.55
N LEU A 70 0.34 21.01 14.35
CA LEU A 70 -0.56 21.54 15.38
C LEU A 70 -0.59 20.68 16.65
N ARG A 71 -0.46 19.36 16.49
CA ARG A 71 -0.43 18.37 17.58
C ARG A 71 0.96 18.12 18.16
N TYR A 72 1.98 18.89 17.75
CA TYR A 72 3.36 18.77 18.24
C TYR A 72 4.00 17.40 18.01
N VAL A 73 3.45 16.59 17.09
CA VAL A 73 4.07 15.36 16.63
C VAL A 73 5.30 15.69 15.78
N ARG A 74 5.22 16.80 15.04
CA ARG A 74 6.31 17.32 14.21
C ARG A 74 6.88 18.61 14.79
N ALA A 75 8.20 18.73 14.82
CA ALA A 75 8.89 19.94 15.26
C ALA A 75 8.72 21.08 14.25
N GLU A 76 9.18 20.84 13.02
CA GLU A 76 9.18 21.81 11.93
C GLU A 76 7.82 21.85 11.18
N PRO A 77 7.36 23.04 10.74
CA PRO A 77 6.16 23.17 9.94
C PRO A 77 6.35 22.57 8.53
N PRO A 78 5.28 22.10 7.87
CA PRO A 78 5.38 21.60 6.50
C PRO A 78 5.64 22.74 5.51
N SER A 79 6.63 22.53 4.64
CA SER A 79 6.98 23.52 3.61
C SER A 79 5.96 23.57 2.49
N VAL A 80 5.90 24.69 1.75
CA VAL A 80 4.98 24.82 0.61
C VAL A 80 5.29 23.78 -0.48
N GLN A 81 6.58 23.49 -0.70
CA GLN A 81 7.00 22.47 -1.67
C GLN A 81 6.54 21.08 -1.24
N GLU A 82 6.68 20.74 0.04
CA GLU A 82 6.25 19.45 0.59
C GLU A 82 4.73 19.26 0.45
N GLN A 83 3.96 20.32 0.69
CA GLN A 83 2.51 20.30 0.50
C GLN A 83 2.12 20.04 -0.97
N GLN A 84 2.81 20.70 -1.92
CA GLN A 84 2.59 20.47 -3.35
C GLN A 84 2.96 19.04 -3.76
N GLN A 85 4.08 18.53 -3.24
CA GLN A 85 4.51 17.15 -3.48
C GLN A 85 3.50 16.14 -2.95
N ASP A 86 2.88 16.38 -1.80
CA ASP A 86 1.84 15.48 -1.28
C ASP A 86 0.60 15.44 -2.19
N VAL A 87 0.18 16.59 -2.73
CA VAL A 87 -0.91 16.63 -3.72
C VAL A 87 -0.56 15.83 -4.98
N LEU A 88 0.66 16.01 -5.50
CA LEU A 88 1.13 15.26 -6.67
C LEU A 88 1.19 13.75 -6.38
N ARG A 89 1.69 13.36 -5.21
CA ARG A 89 1.71 11.96 -4.76
C ARG A 89 0.30 11.37 -4.70
N GLN A 90 -0.68 12.09 -4.16
CA GLN A 90 -2.07 11.62 -4.11
C GLN A 90 -2.64 11.38 -5.51
N ILE A 91 -2.34 12.26 -6.46
CA ILE A 91 -2.76 12.11 -7.86
C ILE A 91 -2.12 10.86 -8.48
N GLN A 92 -0.81 10.69 -8.31
CA GLN A 92 -0.09 9.52 -8.83
C GLN A 92 -0.63 8.20 -8.26
N ILE A 93 -0.87 8.14 -6.95
CA ILE A 93 -1.41 6.93 -6.32
C ILE A 93 -2.78 6.56 -6.87
N LYS A 94 -3.66 7.55 -7.09
CA LYS A 94 -4.98 7.28 -7.70
C LYS A 94 -4.85 6.72 -9.11
N GLN A 95 -3.93 7.25 -9.91
CA GLN A 95 -3.66 6.73 -11.24
C GLN A 95 -3.11 5.29 -11.19
N LEU A 96 -2.12 5.04 -10.32
CA LEU A 96 -1.52 3.71 -10.17
C LEU A 96 -2.53 2.68 -9.66
N ALA A 97 -3.39 3.06 -8.71
CA ALA A 97 -4.47 2.22 -8.20
C ALA A 97 -5.43 1.81 -9.33
N ARG A 98 -5.87 2.78 -10.15
CA ARG A 98 -6.71 2.49 -11.31
C ARG A 98 -6.06 1.49 -12.28
N LEU A 99 -4.78 1.70 -12.62
CA LEU A 99 -4.06 0.77 -13.50
C LEU A 99 -3.89 -0.62 -12.87
N ALA A 100 -3.77 -0.70 -11.54
CA ALA A 100 -3.73 -1.97 -10.83
C ALA A 100 -5.10 -2.68 -10.87
N ASP A 101 -6.20 -1.94 -10.69
CA ASP A 101 -7.55 -2.48 -10.78
C ASP A 101 -7.85 -2.99 -12.20
N GLU A 102 -7.46 -2.25 -13.24
CA GLU A 102 -7.57 -2.68 -14.64
C GLU A 102 -6.76 -3.96 -14.90
N ARG A 103 -5.54 -4.06 -14.34
CA ARG A 103 -4.72 -5.28 -14.40
C ARG A 103 -5.29 -6.43 -13.57
N TRP A 104 -6.01 -6.15 -12.49
CA TRP A 104 -6.64 -7.17 -11.67
C TRP A 104 -7.89 -7.72 -12.36
N ALA A 105 -8.72 -6.85 -12.92
CA ALA A 105 -9.93 -7.20 -13.64
C ALA A 105 -9.65 -7.96 -14.95
N SER A 106 -8.52 -7.70 -15.61
CA SER A 106 -8.13 -8.42 -16.83
C SER A 106 -7.59 -9.83 -16.59
N LYS A 107 -7.19 -10.15 -15.36
CA LYS A 107 -6.82 -11.53 -15.00
C LYS A 107 -8.10 -12.36 -14.88
N PRO A 108 -8.23 -13.47 -15.62
CA PRO A 108 -9.41 -14.32 -15.51
C PRO A 108 -9.56 -14.81 -14.07
N SER A 109 -10.68 -14.46 -13.43
CA SER A 109 -10.99 -14.89 -12.08
C SER A 109 -11.08 -16.41 -12.05
N TYR A 110 -10.26 -17.05 -11.21
CA TYR A 110 -10.27 -18.50 -11.04
C TYR A 110 -11.62 -19.01 -10.50
N LEU A 111 -12.43 -18.13 -9.89
CA LEU A 111 -13.77 -18.42 -9.38
C LEU A 111 -14.88 -18.38 -10.44
N ASP A 112 -14.67 -17.67 -11.56
CA ASP A 112 -15.63 -17.66 -12.69
C ASP A 112 -15.34 -18.78 -13.71
N MET A 113 -14.43 -19.71 -13.38
CA MET A 113 -14.24 -20.90 -14.18
C MET A 113 -15.58 -21.66 -14.18
N PRO A 114 -16.23 -21.87 -15.34
CA PRO A 114 -17.44 -22.67 -15.37
C PRO A 114 -17.09 -24.02 -14.74
N GLN A 115 -17.96 -24.47 -13.83
CA GLN A 115 -17.84 -25.69 -13.02
C GLN A 115 -17.96 -26.94 -13.91
N ASN A 116 -17.24 -26.99 -15.02
CA ASN A 116 -17.11 -28.15 -15.87
C ASN A 116 -16.02 -29.02 -15.26
N LYS A 117 -16.49 -30.04 -14.53
CA LYS A 117 -15.73 -31.22 -14.10
C LYS A 117 -14.76 -30.98 -12.94
N GLN A 118 -15.28 -30.57 -11.79
CA GLN A 118 -14.75 -31.16 -10.55
C GLN A 118 -15.20 -32.64 -10.59
N PRO A 119 -14.30 -33.63 -10.75
CA PRO A 119 -14.68 -35.01 -10.50
C PRO A 119 -15.22 -35.07 -9.07
N GLU A 120 -16.43 -35.61 -8.89
CA GLU A 120 -17.01 -35.72 -7.56
C GLU A 120 -16.01 -36.38 -6.61
N PRO A 121 -15.81 -35.83 -5.40
CA PRO A 121 -14.90 -36.42 -4.43
C PRO A 121 -15.26 -37.89 -4.23
N ALA A 122 -14.29 -38.78 -4.42
CA ALA A 122 -14.41 -40.24 -4.31
C ALA A 122 -14.60 -40.71 -2.85
N THR A 123 -15.42 -40.00 -2.08
CA THR A 123 -15.84 -40.35 -0.72
C THR A 123 -17.29 -40.83 -0.77
N GLN A 124 -17.57 -41.83 -1.60
CA GLN A 124 -18.67 -42.75 -1.35
C GLN A 124 -18.03 -44.08 -0.93
N THR A 125 -17.69 -44.20 0.35
CA THR A 125 -17.40 -45.49 0.96
C THR A 125 -18.73 -46.23 1.06
N THR A 126 -19.01 -47.08 0.08
CA THR A 126 -20.01 -48.14 0.24
C THR A 126 -19.35 -49.22 1.09
N ASP A 127 -19.60 -49.17 2.39
CA ASP A 127 -19.30 -50.27 3.30
C ASP A 127 -20.15 -51.49 2.91
N ALA A 128 -19.50 -52.46 2.28
CA ALA A 128 -19.99 -53.84 2.19
C ALA A 128 -18.81 -54.81 2.02
N THR A 129 -18.22 -55.16 3.16
CA THR A 129 -17.92 -56.53 3.60
C THR A 129 -17.15 -57.49 2.68
N THR A 130 -16.11 -58.05 3.30
CA THR A 130 -15.45 -59.36 3.08
C THR A 130 -14.29 -59.49 2.07
N ASN A 131 -13.11 -59.65 2.69
CA ASN A 131 -11.96 -60.39 2.20
C ASN A 131 -12.34 -61.76 1.62
N ALA A 132 -11.88 -62.04 0.40
CA ALA A 132 -11.52 -63.39 -0.05
C ALA A 132 -10.39 -63.28 -1.08
N SER A 133 -9.27 -63.89 -0.74
CA SER A 133 -8.07 -64.06 -1.55
C SER A 133 -8.28 -65.10 -2.67
N ALA A 134 -7.77 -64.84 -3.88
CA ALA A 134 -7.28 -65.87 -4.80
C ALA A 134 -6.45 -65.27 -5.93
N GLN A 135 -5.24 -65.80 -6.11
CA GLN A 135 -4.34 -65.56 -7.23
C GLN A 135 -4.91 -66.12 -8.55
N ALA A 136 -4.60 -65.47 -9.69
CA ALA A 136 -4.27 -66.16 -10.94
C ALA A 136 -3.61 -65.19 -11.94
N ASN A 137 -2.48 -65.66 -12.49
CA ASN A 137 -1.63 -65.02 -13.49
C ASN A 137 -2.13 -65.24 -14.93
N ASN A 138 -1.46 -64.53 -15.86
CA ASN A 138 -1.36 -64.68 -17.34
C ASN A 138 -2.24 -63.71 -18.14
N ALA A 139 -1.78 -63.04 -19.21
CA ALA A 139 -0.49 -62.87 -19.87
C ALA A 139 -0.60 -61.74 -20.92
N HIS A 140 0.54 -61.12 -21.30
CA HIS A 140 0.92 -60.56 -22.62
C HIS A 140 -0.08 -59.62 -23.37
N GLU A 141 0.26 -58.44 -23.91
CA GLU A 141 1.35 -58.13 -24.85
C GLU A 141 1.38 -56.61 -25.17
N ASN A 142 2.58 -56.09 -25.51
CA ASN A 142 2.92 -55.00 -26.45
C ASN A 142 2.10 -53.68 -26.45
N THR A 143 2.65 -52.46 -26.41
CA THR A 143 3.66 -51.87 -27.32
C THR A 143 3.94 -50.45 -26.84
N ALA A 144 5.20 -49.97 -26.91
CA ALA A 144 5.55 -48.55 -26.79
C ALA A 144 4.95 -47.73 -27.96
N PRO A 145 4.79 -46.39 -27.85
CA PRO A 145 5.94 -45.54 -28.10
C PRO A 145 6.05 -44.28 -27.22
N THR A 146 7.30 -43.95 -26.92
CA THR A 146 7.85 -42.63 -26.64
C THR A 146 7.30 -41.55 -27.59
N PRO A 147 7.08 -40.32 -27.10
CA PRO A 147 7.31 -39.13 -27.91
C PRO A 147 8.44 -38.29 -27.33
N GLU A 148 9.41 -37.98 -28.19
CA GLU A 148 10.47 -36.99 -28.01
C GLU A 148 9.91 -35.60 -27.64
N PRO A 149 10.68 -34.78 -26.91
CA PRO A 149 10.34 -33.38 -26.68
C PRO A 149 10.63 -32.56 -27.94
N LYS A 150 9.61 -31.86 -28.45
CA LYS A 150 9.79 -30.81 -29.46
C LYS A 150 10.35 -29.56 -28.79
N GLU A 151 11.53 -29.16 -29.24
CA GLU A 151 12.10 -27.83 -29.11
C GLU A 151 11.13 -26.77 -29.66
N THR A 152 10.94 -25.69 -28.91
CA THR A 152 10.57 -24.39 -29.48
C THR A 152 11.35 -23.29 -28.76
N ASP A 153 12.37 -22.81 -29.46
CA ASP A 153 12.79 -21.42 -29.63
C ASP A 153 13.04 -20.55 -28.39
N HIS A 154 14.32 -20.54 -28.02
CA HIS A 154 14.97 -19.40 -27.40
C HIS A 154 14.91 -18.18 -28.34
N VAL A 155 14.04 -17.22 -28.04
CA VAL A 155 14.20 -15.83 -28.50
C VAL A 155 14.91 -15.05 -27.40
N GLU A 156 16.23 -15.00 -27.48
CA GLU A 156 17.04 -14.04 -26.75
C GLU A 156 16.70 -12.63 -27.26
N THR A 157 16.28 -11.75 -26.35
CA THR A 157 16.39 -10.29 -26.56
C THR A 157 17.32 -9.70 -25.51
N PRO A 158 18.18 -8.76 -25.91
CA PRO A 158 19.39 -8.43 -25.17
C PRO A 158 19.08 -7.64 -23.90
N ALA A 159 19.79 -8.00 -22.84
CA ALA A 159 19.75 -7.35 -21.54
C ALA A 159 20.01 -5.83 -21.66
N THR A 160 18.96 -5.03 -21.50
CA THR A 160 19.09 -3.67 -20.97
C THR A 160 19.46 -3.78 -19.49
N LYS A 161 20.77 -3.78 -19.23
CA LYS A 161 21.33 -3.63 -17.90
C LYS A 161 20.80 -2.32 -17.29
N ASN A 162 20.19 -2.46 -16.12
CA ASN A 162 19.84 -1.44 -15.13
C ASN A 162 18.46 -0.76 -15.28
N ASP A 163 17.40 -1.56 -15.27
CA ASP A 163 16.11 -1.08 -14.77
C ASP A 163 16.02 -1.40 -13.26
N PRO A 164 16.09 -0.40 -12.35
CA PRO A 164 16.13 -0.62 -10.89
C PRO A 164 14.87 -1.29 -10.33
N TRP A 165 13.82 -1.43 -11.14
CA TRP A 165 12.59 -2.12 -10.78
C TRP A 165 12.42 -3.52 -11.37
N ALA A 166 13.42 -4.03 -12.11
CA ALA A 166 13.34 -5.39 -12.67
C ALA A 166 13.13 -6.47 -11.60
N ALA A 167 13.69 -6.29 -10.40
CA ALA A 167 13.53 -7.19 -9.26
C ALA A 167 12.18 -7.10 -8.53
N ALA A 168 11.40 -6.03 -8.74
CA ALA A 168 10.13 -5.80 -8.07
C ALA A 168 8.91 -6.39 -8.82
N ARG A 169 9.14 -7.10 -9.93
CA ARG A 169 8.07 -7.70 -10.74
C ARG A 169 7.49 -9.00 -10.16
N GLY A 170 8.11 -9.55 -9.11
CA GLY A 170 7.55 -10.66 -8.32
C GLY A 170 6.59 -10.15 -7.24
N ALA A 171 5.46 -10.84 -7.04
CA ALA A 171 4.62 -10.57 -5.87
C ALA A 171 5.42 -10.97 -4.61
N PRO A 172 5.46 -10.15 -3.53
CA PRO A 172 6.27 -10.42 -2.33
C PRO A 172 6.01 -11.77 -1.63
N SER A 173 4.94 -12.47 -2.00
CA SER A 173 4.52 -13.76 -1.45
C SER A 173 4.89 -14.97 -2.32
N GLN A 174 5.58 -14.80 -3.46
CA GLN A 174 5.89 -15.92 -4.37
C GLN A 174 6.84 -16.96 -3.73
N ASP A 175 7.75 -16.53 -2.86
CA ASP A 175 8.72 -17.42 -2.19
C ASP A 175 8.26 -17.88 -0.78
N TRP A 176 7.08 -17.46 -0.32
CA TRP A 176 6.60 -17.78 1.02
C TRP A 176 5.92 -19.16 1.03
N GLN A 177 6.48 -20.12 1.76
CA GLN A 177 5.85 -21.42 2.06
C GLN A 177 5.72 -21.59 3.59
N PRO A 178 4.59 -22.10 4.10
CA PRO A 178 4.40 -22.33 5.53
C PRO A 178 5.30 -23.47 6.03
N GLN A 179 5.96 -23.27 7.17
CA GLN A 179 6.69 -24.33 7.87
C GLN A 179 5.69 -25.28 8.57
N SER A 180 5.98 -26.59 8.57
CA SER A 180 5.17 -27.57 9.28
C SER A 180 5.37 -27.47 10.80
N TRP A 181 4.25 -27.42 11.54
CA TRP A 181 4.25 -27.32 12.99
C TRP A 181 4.80 -28.61 13.63
N THR A 182 5.85 -28.50 14.45
CA THR A 182 6.40 -29.61 15.24
C THR A 182 6.27 -29.34 16.75
N PRO A 183 5.43 -30.07 17.49
CA PRO A 183 5.27 -29.85 18.92
C PRO A 183 6.51 -30.33 19.68
N LYS A 184 6.97 -29.55 20.67
CA LYS A 184 8.07 -29.93 21.57
C LYS A 184 7.58 -30.99 22.58
N PRO A 185 8.29 -32.12 22.76
CA PRO A 185 7.94 -33.09 23.78
C PRO A 185 8.20 -32.53 25.19
N SER A 186 7.25 -32.75 26.11
CA SER A 186 7.40 -32.39 27.52
C SER A 186 8.41 -33.30 28.21
N GLN A 187 9.47 -32.73 28.80
CA GLN A 187 10.33 -33.47 29.72
C GLN A 187 9.61 -33.67 31.07
N ARG A 188 9.66 -34.89 31.59
CA ARG A 188 9.07 -35.32 32.86
C ARG A 188 10.17 -35.53 33.89
#